data_AF-A0A6B2LCI6-F1
#
_entry.id   AF-A0A6B2LCI6-F1
#
_cell.length_a   1.000
_cell.length_b   1.000
_cell.length_c   1.000
_cell.angle_alpha   90.00
_cell.angle_beta   90.00
_cell.angle_gamma   90.00
#
_symmetry.space_group_name_H-M   'P 1'
#
loop_
_entity.id
_entity.type
_entity.pdbx_description
1 polymer ?
#
loop_
_entity_poly.entity_id
_entity_poly.type
_entity_poly.pdbx_seq_one_letter_code
_entity_poly.pdbx_strand_id
1 'polypeptide(L)'
;MMDRFVIRKRKASSEDLVTTPTPKEQDNTDPDTITASHINKKPKAAPIDLTSPPEGDTSTPDKPSSQSSLLEVLSFECKKLETIAQFRDQFDLIANKLLNEVELVANGNAYRICEIEFYVKGGKHEDYFTHCDPQQKSHCQWYFHKHGTKYRTGNYKGLDVTFVKENDCYGGILFRAIEDIKTSTLYDGPCVSVNQLLKLNNCVEVHHLVGLPHFNWSAFDAKSPLYLREAPHLPQRQYYKCPRVGLSLKKKGGNRCSFLGSPYRYLSLPKQIKKGRANLVI
;
A
#
# COMPACT_ATOMS: atom_id res chain seq x y z
N MET A 1 -63.57 -28.83 -36.65
CA MET A 1 -64.80 -28.91 -35.84
C MET A 1 -65.05 -30.37 -35.52
N MET A 2 -64.51 -30.88 -34.42
CA MET A 2 -64.93 -32.13 -33.78
C MET A 2 -64.37 -32.11 -32.36
N ASP A 3 -65.29 -32.27 -31.43
CA ASP A 3 -65.17 -32.05 -30.00
C ASP A 3 -65.39 -33.40 -29.31
N ARG A 4 -64.87 -33.50 -28.08
CA ARG A 4 -65.19 -34.48 -27.02
C ARG A 4 -64.55 -35.87 -27.07
N PHE A 5 -63.77 -36.15 -26.01
CA PHE A 5 -64.18 -37.17 -25.05
C PHE A 5 -63.77 -36.78 -23.63
N VAL A 6 -64.76 -36.78 -22.74
CA VAL A 6 -64.63 -36.58 -21.29
C VAL A 6 -64.68 -37.95 -20.62
N ILE A 7 -63.74 -38.25 -19.71
CA ILE A 7 -63.94 -39.28 -18.67
C ILE A 7 -63.48 -38.70 -17.33
N ARG A 8 -64.38 -38.77 -16.33
CA ARG A 8 -64.22 -38.37 -14.93
C ARG A 8 -63.90 -39.58 -14.03
N LYS A 9 -63.33 -39.27 -12.85
CA LYS A 9 -63.23 -39.99 -11.54
C LYS A 9 -61.77 -40.34 -11.20
N ARG A 10 -61.24 -40.23 -9.97
CA ARG A 10 -61.73 -39.89 -8.60
C ARG A 10 -60.50 -39.53 -7.72
N LYS A 11 -60.77 -38.88 -6.57
CA LYS A 11 -59.88 -38.45 -5.46
C LYS A 11 -58.98 -39.53 -4.82
N ALA A 12 -57.82 -39.12 -4.28
CA ALA A 12 -57.32 -39.30 -2.88
C ALA A 12 -55.92 -38.63 -2.74
N SER A 13 -55.72 -37.66 -1.82
CA SER A 13 -54.83 -37.70 -0.61
C SER A 13 -53.33 -37.95 -0.89
N SER A 14 -52.31 -37.36 -0.27
CA SER A 14 -52.11 -36.44 0.86
C SER A 14 -50.60 -36.12 0.90
N GLU A 15 -50.23 -35.06 1.64
CA GLU A 15 -48.93 -34.83 2.30
C GLU A 15 -47.71 -34.28 1.51
N ASP A 16 -47.40 -33.02 1.89
CA ASP A 16 -46.13 -32.51 2.39
C ASP A 16 -44.89 -32.41 1.47
N LEU A 17 -44.67 -31.18 0.97
CA LEU A 17 -43.36 -30.71 0.53
C LEU A 17 -42.96 -29.46 1.31
N VAL A 18 -41.98 -29.70 2.19
CA VAL A 18 -41.26 -28.79 3.07
C VAL A 18 -40.58 -27.67 2.29
N THR A 19 -40.86 -26.43 2.70
CA THR A 19 -40.13 -25.21 2.31
C THR A 19 -38.81 -25.10 3.08
N THR A 20 -37.68 -25.04 2.38
CA THR A 20 -36.37 -24.70 2.97
C THR A 20 -36.11 -23.18 2.87
N PRO A 21 -35.71 -22.51 3.97
CA PRO A 21 -35.39 -21.08 3.96
C PRO A 21 -33.91 -20.81 3.64
N THR A 22 -33.68 -19.74 2.89
CA THR A 22 -32.38 -19.08 2.61
C THR A 22 -31.68 -18.58 3.88
N PRO A 23 -30.35 -18.75 4.04
CA PRO A 23 -29.61 -18.16 5.15
C PRO A 23 -29.26 -16.69 4.90
N LYS A 24 -29.56 -15.86 5.90
CA LYS A 24 -29.02 -14.50 6.08
C LYS A 24 -27.60 -14.63 6.65
N GLU A 25 -26.63 -13.97 6.03
CA GLU A 25 -25.25 -13.93 6.55
C GLU A 25 -25.09 -12.71 7.47
N GLN A 26 -24.56 -12.99 8.67
CA GLN A 26 -24.54 -12.14 9.83
C GLN A 26 -23.33 -11.22 9.88
N ASP A 27 -23.61 -10.02 10.39
CA ASP A 27 -22.70 -9.00 10.89
C ASP A 27 -21.97 -9.53 12.13
N ASN A 28 -20.64 -9.66 12.07
CA ASN A 28 -19.80 -10.08 13.19
C ASN A 28 -19.03 -8.88 13.73
N THR A 29 -19.63 -8.21 14.71
CA THR A 29 -18.94 -7.44 15.73
C THR A 29 -18.37 -8.40 16.77
N ASP A 30 -17.07 -8.36 17.02
CA ASP A 30 -16.50 -8.98 18.22
C ASP A 30 -15.71 -7.94 19.05
N PRO A 31 -15.97 -7.84 20.37
CA PRO A 31 -15.33 -6.90 21.27
C PRO A 31 -14.23 -7.60 22.08
N ASP A 32 -13.05 -6.99 22.19
CA ASP A 32 -12.09 -7.39 23.22
C ASP A 32 -11.53 -6.16 23.95
N THR A 33 -12.22 -5.86 25.05
CA THR A 33 -11.71 -5.09 26.18
C THR A 33 -11.22 -6.11 27.21
N ILE A 34 -9.92 -6.16 27.50
CA ILE A 34 -9.40 -6.86 28.68
C ILE A 34 -8.55 -5.90 29.50
N THR A 35 -9.04 -5.67 30.71
CA THR A 35 -8.45 -4.97 31.85
C THR A 35 -7.25 -5.70 32.47
N ALA A 36 -6.35 -4.91 33.06
CA ALA A 36 -5.16 -5.34 33.77
C ALA A 36 -5.43 -5.95 35.17
N SER A 37 -4.61 -6.91 35.58
CA SER A 37 -4.15 -7.08 36.98
C SER A 37 -2.89 -7.98 37.04
N HIS A 38 -2.12 -7.80 38.12
CA HIS A 38 -0.73 -8.18 38.31
C HIS A 38 -0.51 -9.69 38.62
N ILE A 39 0.71 -10.20 38.41
CA ILE A 39 1.59 -10.77 39.45
C ILE A 39 2.98 -11.11 38.88
N ASN A 40 3.97 -10.75 39.69
CA ASN A 40 5.41 -10.76 39.52
C ASN A 40 5.99 -12.17 39.70
N LYS A 41 6.88 -12.65 38.82
CA LYS A 41 7.88 -13.70 39.12
C LYS A 41 9.04 -13.69 38.14
N LYS A 42 10.21 -13.36 38.67
CA LYS A 42 11.53 -13.27 38.03
C LYS A 42 12.12 -14.68 37.87
N PRO A 43 12.78 -15.00 36.73
CA PRO A 43 13.85 -15.99 36.72
C PRO A 43 15.19 -15.38 36.30
N LYS A 44 16.25 -15.87 36.96
CA LYS A 44 17.69 -15.64 36.71
C LYS A 44 18.06 -16.02 35.27
N ALA A 45 18.79 -15.15 34.57
CA ALA A 45 19.50 -15.49 33.33
C ALA A 45 21.00 -15.66 33.62
N ALA A 46 21.57 -16.75 33.11
CA ALA A 46 23.00 -17.02 33.03
C ALA A 46 23.60 -16.31 31.80
N PRO A 47 24.93 -16.07 31.74
CA PRO A 47 25.55 -15.29 30.68
C PRO A 47 25.68 -16.14 29.40
N ILE A 48 25.21 -15.58 28.28
CA ILE A 48 25.38 -16.17 26.95
C ILE A 48 26.38 -15.31 26.18
N ASP A 49 27.38 -15.99 25.67
CA ASP A 49 28.53 -15.54 24.91
C ASP A 49 28.13 -14.81 23.61
N LEU A 50 28.73 -13.62 23.41
CA LEU A 50 28.53 -12.73 22.27
C LEU A 50 29.53 -13.11 21.18
N THR A 51 29.10 -13.93 20.22
CA THR A 51 29.77 -14.04 18.92
C THR A 51 28.93 -13.31 17.86
N SER A 52 29.64 -12.56 17.03
CA SER A 52 29.18 -11.46 16.18
C SER A 52 28.02 -11.78 15.23
N PRO A 53 27.10 -10.83 14.96
CA PRO A 53 26.09 -10.99 13.91
C PRO A 53 26.68 -10.78 12.50
N PRO A 54 26.07 -11.38 11.46
CA PRO A 54 26.51 -11.28 10.08
C PRO A 54 26.23 -9.89 9.50
N GLU A 55 27.13 -9.47 8.61
CA GLU A 55 27.12 -8.17 7.92
C GLU A 55 25.79 -7.92 7.19
N GLY A 56 25.08 -6.87 7.63
CA GLY A 56 23.92 -6.35 6.91
C GLY A 56 24.38 -5.65 5.63
N ASP A 57 23.71 -5.95 4.51
CA ASP A 57 23.96 -5.35 3.20
C ASP A 57 23.71 -3.83 3.26
N THR A 58 24.80 -3.08 3.41
CA THR A 58 24.83 -1.63 3.59
C THR A 58 25.16 -0.98 2.25
N SER A 59 24.16 -0.80 1.38
CA SER A 59 24.37 -0.04 0.16
C SER A 59 24.47 1.45 0.48
N THR A 60 25.69 1.97 0.44
CA THR A 60 25.96 3.41 0.29
C THR A 60 26.00 3.69 -1.22
N PRO A 61 25.20 4.60 -1.79
CA PRO A 61 25.26 4.82 -3.22
C PRO A 61 26.49 5.65 -3.59
N ASP A 62 27.43 5.02 -4.29
CA ASP A 62 28.39 5.70 -5.15
C ASP A 62 27.64 6.49 -6.22
N LYS A 63 28.13 7.70 -6.52
CA LYS A 63 27.44 8.72 -7.31
C LYS A 63 27.75 8.58 -8.81
N PRO A 64 26.73 8.43 -9.68
CA PRO A 64 26.81 8.91 -11.05
C PRO A 64 25.87 10.11 -11.27
N SER A 65 26.45 11.16 -11.83
CA SER A 65 25.90 12.50 -12.04
C SER A 65 24.99 12.64 -13.26
N SER A 66 23.97 11.80 -13.40
CA SER A 66 22.88 12.04 -14.34
C SER A 66 21.64 12.45 -13.55
N GLN A 67 21.34 13.75 -13.48
CA GLN A 67 20.11 14.24 -12.83
C GLN A 67 18.91 13.94 -13.74
N SER A 68 18.45 12.70 -13.72
CA SER A 68 17.17 12.33 -14.35
C SER A 68 16.03 13.01 -13.60
N SER A 69 15.09 13.56 -14.35
CA SER A 69 13.89 14.18 -13.79
C SER A 69 13.04 13.13 -13.05
N LEU A 70 12.20 13.57 -12.11
CA LEU A 70 11.30 12.67 -11.39
C LEU A 70 10.36 11.90 -12.34
N LEU A 71 9.91 12.55 -13.42
CA LEU A 71 9.03 11.92 -14.42
C LEU A 71 9.75 10.80 -15.19
N GLU A 72 11.03 10.99 -15.51
CA GLU A 72 11.87 9.96 -16.13
C GLU A 72 12.16 8.82 -15.16
N VAL A 73 12.45 9.13 -13.89
CA VAL A 73 12.70 8.09 -12.88
C VAL A 73 11.45 7.25 -12.62
N LEU A 74 10.26 7.86 -12.61
CA LEU A 74 9.00 7.13 -12.51
C LEU A 74 8.55 6.50 -13.83
N SER A 75 9.31 6.62 -14.92
CA SER A 75 8.99 5.97 -16.19
C SER A 75 9.33 4.48 -16.17
N PHE A 76 8.50 3.69 -15.49
CA PHE A 76 8.74 2.27 -15.29
C PHE A 76 8.07 1.42 -16.38
N GLU A 77 8.90 0.71 -17.14
CA GLU A 77 8.47 -0.21 -18.19
C GLU A 77 8.70 -1.66 -17.73
N CYS A 78 7.68 -2.23 -17.08
CA CYS A 78 7.73 -3.58 -16.49
C CYS A 78 8.17 -4.66 -17.48
N LYS A 79 7.88 -4.50 -18.78
CA LYS A 79 8.17 -5.50 -19.81
C LYS A 79 9.61 -5.51 -20.29
N LYS A 80 10.37 -4.46 -19.99
CA LYS A 80 11.81 -4.39 -20.32
C LYS A 80 12.69 -5.07 -19.26
N LEU A 81 12.09 -5.47 -18.13
CA LEU A 81 12.79 -6.08 -17.00
C LEU A 81 12.54 -7.58 -17.00
N GLU A 82 13.62 -8.37 -17.08
CA GLU A 82 13.56 -9.82 -17.24
C GLU A 82 13.83 -10.57 -15.93
N THR A 83 14.41 -9.91 -14.94
CA THR A 83 14.85 -10.55 -13.68
C THR A 83 14.42 -9.76 -12.46
N ILE A 84 14.17 -10.46 -11.35
CA ILE A 84 13.84 -9.82 -10.06
C ILE A 84 14.91 -8.83 -9.61
N ALA A 85 16.18 -9.05 -9.96
CA ALA A 85 17.27 -8.11 -9.68
C ALA A 85 17.06 -6.77 -10.41
N GLN A 86 16.75 -6.80 -11.70
CA GLN A 86 16.48 -5.57 -12.48
C GLN A 86 15.26 -4.79 -11.94
N PHE A 87 14.22 -5.48 -11.47
CA PHE A 87 13.10 -4.83 -10.77
C PHE A 87 13.58 -4.11 -9.50
N ARG A 88 14.43 -4.76 -8.70
CA ARG A 88 14.99 -4.17 -7.47
C ARG A 88 15.88 -2.96 -7.78
N ASP A 89 16.71 -3.02 -8.82
CA ASP A 89 17.56 -1.89 -9.21
C ASP A 89 16.72 -0.67 -9.59
N GLN A 90 15.60 -0.87 -10.30
CA GLN A 90 14.66 0.21 -10.61
C GLN A 90 13.95 0.74 -9.35
N PHE A 91 13.58 -0.14 -8.41
CA PHE A 91 13.00 0.29 -7.14
C PHE A 91 13.99 1.10 -6.31
N ASP A 92 15.27 0.73 -6.30
CA ASP A 92 16.34 1.45 -5.60
C ASP A 92 16.53 2.86 -6.20
N LEU A 93 16.52 2.98 -7.53
CA LEU A 93 16.59 4.27 -8.23
C LEU A 93 15.40 5.17 -7.86
N ILE A 94 14.19 4.63 -7.95
CA ILE A 94 12.95 5.36 -7.63
C ILE A 94 12.92 5.74 -6.14
N ALA A 95 13.29 4.82 -5.25
CA ALA A 95 13.30 5.06 -3.81
C ALA A 95 14.28 6.15 -3.43
N ASN A 96 15.49 6.14 -4.00
CA ASN A 96 16.45 7.20 -3.76
C ASN A 96 15.88 8.56 -4.19
N LYS A 97 15.31 8.64 -5.40
CA LYS A 97 14.71 9.88 -5.89
C LYS A 97 13.59 10.36 -4.96
N LEU A 98 12.63 9.49 -4.62
CA LEU A 98 11.47 9.86 -3.80
C LEU A 98 11.82 10.23 -2.34
N LEU A 99 12.75 9.52 -1.71
CA LEU A 99 13.07 9.72 -0.28
C LEU A 99 14.07 10.87 -0.04
N ASN A 100 14.84 11.25 -1.07
CA ASN A 100 15.93 12.22 -0.94
C ASN A 100 15.80 13.46 -1.81
N GLU A 101 15.02 13.45 -2.89
CA GLU A 101 14.99 14.54 -3.86
C GLU A 101 13.57 14.99 -4.21
N VAL A 102 12.56 14.55 -3.45
CA VAL A 102 11.15 14.86 -3.73
C VAL A 102 10.41 15.25 -2.46
N GLU A 103 9.56 16.26 -2.60
CA GLU A 103 8.57 16.65 -1.61
C GLU A 103 7.17 16.25 -2.08
N LEU A 104 6.37 15.79 -1.13
CA LEU A 104 4.92 15.76 -1.26
C LEU A 104 4.36 17.09 -0.77
N VAL A 105 3.66 17.82 -1.64
CA VAL A 105 3.02 19.08 -1.30
C VAL A 105 1.52 18.86 -1.13
N ALA A 106 0.98 19.34 -0.01
CA ALA A 106 -0.43 19.26 0.32
C ALA A 106 -0.94 20.61 0.83
N ASN A 107 -1.83 21.24 0.06
CA ASN A 107 -2.36 22.58 0.30
C ASN A 107 -1.25 23.59 0.71
N GLY A 108 -0.17 23.62 -0.07
CA GLY A 108 1.00 24.49 0.14
C GLY A 108 1.97 24.06 1.26
N ASN A 109 1.67 23.00 2.01
CA ASN A 109 2.58 22.46 3.02
C ASN A 109 3.45 21.36 2.41
N ALA A 110 4.77 21.44 2.65
CA ALA A 110 5.74 20.51 2.10
C ALA A 110 6.08 19.41 3.11
N TYR A 111 6.07 18.18 2.62
CA TYR A 111 6.35 16.97 3.37
C TYR A 111 7.49 16.21 2.71
N ARG A 112 8.41 15.72 3.53
CA ARG A 112 9.37 14.73 3.10
C ARG A 112 8.75 13.34 3.16
N ILE A 113 8.97 12.53 2.13
CA ILE A 113 8.57 11.12 2.12
C ILE A 113 9.61 10.34 2.93
N CYS A 114 9.16 9.55 3.92
CA CYS A 114 10.03 8.86 4.87
C CYS A 114 9.90 7.33 4.84
N GLU A 115 8.83 6.79 4.26
CA GLU A 115 8.62 5.36 4.05
C GLU A 115 7.74 5.10 2.83
N ILE A 116 8.15 4.19 1.96
CA ILE A 116 7.41 3.75 0.78
C ILE A 116 7.39 2.21 0.64
N GLU A 117 6.40 1.68 -0.08
CA GLU A 117 6.35 0.27 -0.50
C GLU A 117 6.01 0.14 -1.99
N PHE A 118 6.71 -0.75 -2.68
CA PHE A 118 6.44 -1.06 -4.09
C PHE A 118 5.46 -2.24 -4.22
N TYR A 119 4.54 -2.11 -5.17
CA TYR A 119 3.61 -3.16 -5.59
C TYR A 119 3.57 -3.17 -7.12
N VAL A 120 3.97 -4.27 -7.75
CA VAL A 120 3.99 -4.42 -9.22
C VAL A 120 3.51 -5.79 -9.64
N LYS A 121 2.53 -5.83 -10.54
CA LYS A 121 2.12 -7.06 -11.21
C LYS A 121 2.16 -6.91 -12.73
N GLY A 122 3.06 -7.65 -13.37
CA GLY A 122 3.17 -7.78 -14.82
C GLY A 122 4.62 -7.96 -15.28
N GLY A 123 4.82 -8.22 -16.58
CA GLY A 123 6.12 -8.62 -17.11
C GLY A 123 6.61 -9.92 -16.46
N LYS A 124 7.82 -9.93 -15.90
CA LYS A 124 8.38 -11.05 -15.12
C LYS A 124 8.16 -10.94 -13.61
N HIS A 125 7.35 -9.98 -13.16
CA HIS A 125 7.13 -9.71 -11.74
C HIS A 125 5.65 -9.85 -11.36
N GLU A 126 5.29 -11.01 -10.82
CA GLU A 126 3.91 -11.38 -10.51
C GLU A 126 3.54 -11.16 -9.03
N ASP A 127 3.60 -9.91 -8.55
CA ASP A 127 3.28 -9.64 -7.15
C ASP A 127 1.79 -9.74 -6.85
N TYR A 128 1.41 -10.84 -6.23
CA TYR A 128 0.03 -11.15 -5.83
C TYR A 128 -0.51 -10.28 -4.69
N PHE A 129 0.29 -9.38 -4.09
CA PHE A 129 -0.20 -8.38 -3.13
C PHE A 129 -0.65 -7.07 -3.78
N THR A 130 -0.33 -6.85 -5.06
CA THR A 130 -0.79 -5.69 -5.83
C THR A 130 -2.32 -5.67 -5.92
N HIS A 131 -2.95 -4.50 -5.72
CA HIS A 131 -4.41 -4.39 -5.75
C HIS A 131 -5.01 -4.74 -7.12
N CYS A 132 -4.25 -4.54 -8.20
CA CYS A 132 -4.68 -4.77 -9.58
C CYS A 132 -5.95 -3.98 -9.95
N ASP A 133 -6.10 -2.79 -9.34
CA ASP A 133 -7.18 -1.87 -9.71
C ASP A 133 -6.89 -1.28 -11.10
N PRO A 134 -7.88 -1.08 -11.98
CA PRO A 134 -7.66 -0.49 -13.30
C PRO A 134 -6.92 0.84 -13.27
N GLN A 135 -7.08 1.65 -12.23
CA GLN A 135 -6.35 2.90 -12.07
C GLN A 135 -4.85 2.68 -11.84
N GLN A 136 -4.42 1.53 -11.29
CA GLN A 136 -2.99 1.20 -11.16
C GLN A 136 -2.31 0.86 -12.50
N LYS A 137 -3.04 0.87 -13.61
CA LYS A 137 -2.48 0.78 -14.98
C LYS A 137 -2.03 2.14 -15.53
N SER A 138 -2.27 3.23 -14.80
CA SER A 138 -1.85 4.56 -15.21
C SER A 138 -0.41 4.86 -14.83
N HIS A 139 0.13 5.91 -15.44
CA HIS A 139 1.45 6.46 -15.16
C HIS A 139 1.33 7.81 -14.46
N CYS A 140 2.05 8.00 -13.36
CA CYS A 140 2.18 9.28 -12.66
C CYS A 140 0.87 9.90 -12.18
N GLN A 141 -0.12 9.05 -11.84
CA GLN A 141 -1.38 9.47 -11.23
C GLN A 141 -1.45 9.07 -9.75
N TRP A 142 -2.18 9.85 -8.96
CA TRP A 142 -2.62 9.46 -7.63
C TRP A 142 -3.55 8.26 -7.69
N TYR A 143 -3.37 7.31 -6.77
CA TYR A 143 -4.29 6.20 -6.54
C TYR A 143 -4.54 6.05 -5.05
N PHE A 144 -5.75 6.42 -4.62
CA PHE A 144 -6.21 6.13 -3.26
C PHE A 144 -6.76 4.71 -3.18
N HIS A 145 -6.46 3.99 -2.10
CA HIS A 145 -6.89 2.61 -1.93
C HIS A 145 -8.41 2.48 -1.99
N LYS A 146 -8.89 1.52 -2.79
CA LYS A 146 -10.31 1.25 -3.03
C LYS A 146 -10.67 -0.20 -2.72
N HIS A 147 -11.97 -0.43 -2.60
CA HIS A 147 -12.61 -1.74 -2.70
C HIS A 147 -13.79 -1.64 -3.65
N GLY A 148 -13.63 -2.20 -4.86
CA GLY A 148 -14.53 -1.88 -5.96
C GLY A 148 -14.50 -0.38 -6.24
N THR A 149 -15.67 0.26 -6.26
CA THR A 149 -15.78 1.70 -6.54
C THR A 149 -15.64 2.60 -5.31
N LYS A 150 -15.56 2.04 -4.10
CA LYS A 150 -15.54 2.80 -2.85
C LYS A 150 -14.11 2.96 -2.32
N TYR A 151 -13.76 4.16 -1.88
CA TYR A 151 -12.50 4.40 -1.17
C TYR A 151 -12.50 3.65 0.16
N ARG A 152 -11.33 3.13 0.53
CA ARG A 152 -11.12 2.59 1.88
C ARG A 152 -11.24 3.71 2.89
N THR A 153 -11.87 3.42 4.03
CA THR A 153 -12.03 4.34 5.16
C THR A 153 -11.33 3.78 6.41
N GLY A 154 -11.41 4.49 7.54
CA GLY A 154 -10.78 4.05 8.79
C GLY A 154 -9.28 3.81 8.65
N ASN A 155 -8.78 2.68 9.16
CA ASN A 155 -7.35 2.29 9.16
C ASN A 155 -6.82 1.76 7.82
N TYR A 156 -7.69 1.59 6.83
CA TYR A 156 -7.34 0.97 5.54
C TYR A 156 -7.08 1.99 4.43
N LYS A 157 -7.04 3.29 4.75
CA LYS A 157 -6.66 4.33 3.81
C LYS A 157 -5.19 4.17 3.41
N GLY A 158 -4.91 4.41 2.14
CA GLY A 158 -3.57 4.46 1.58
C GLY A 158 -3.58 5.33 0.33
N LEU A 159 -2.41 5.90 0.03
CA LEU A 159 -2.15 6.73 -1.13
C LEU A 159 -0.94 6.17 -1.85
N ASP A 160 -1.14 5.80 -3.11
CA ASP A 160 -0.07 5.39 -4.00
C ASP A 160 0.15 6.47 -5.07
N VAL A 161 1.38 6.55 -5.58
CA VAL A 161 1.64 7.06 -6.93
C VAL A 161 1.75 5.88 -7.89
N THR A 162 0.99 5.92 -8.97
CA THR A 162 1.06 4.92 -10.05
C THR A 162 2.26 5.20 -10.93
N PHE A 163 2.92 4.16 -11.43
CA PHE A 163 4.22 4.32 -12.07
C PHE A 163 4.49 3.40 -13.26
N VAL A 164 3.57 2.50 -13.62
CA VAL A 164 3.71 1.64 -14.82
C VAL A 164 3.28 2.38 -16.09
N LYS A 165 3.90 2.07 -17.23
CA LYS A 165 3.49 2.61 -18.54
C LYS A 165 2.60 1.67 -19.34
N GLU A 166 2.70 0.36 -19.09
CA GLU A 166 2.02 -0.64 -19.89
C GLU A 166 0.61 -0.95 -19.37
N ASN A 167 -0.37 -0.97 -20.28
CA ASN A 167 -1.79 -1.16 -19.96
C ASN A 167 -2.16 -2.55 -19.40
N ASP A 168 -1.26 -3.53 -19.48
CA ASP A 168 -1.42 -4.87 -18.92
C ASP A 168 -0.58 -5.11 -17.65
N CYS A 169 0.17 -4.10 -17.21
CA CYS A 169 0.83 -4.07 -15.91
C CYS A 169 0.03 -3.24 -14.90
N TYR A 170 0.18 -3.58 -13.63
CA TYR A 170 -0.35 -2.82 -12.51
C TYR A 170 0.81 -2.39 -11.61
N GLY A 171 0.82 -1.12 -11.20
CA GLY A 171 1.87 -0.60 -10.33
C GLY A 171 1.40 0.52 -9.42
N GLY A 172 1.75 0.42 -8.14
CA GLY A 172 1.60 1.50 -7.16
C GLY A 172 2.76 1.55 -6.19
N ILE A 173 3.19 2.77 -5.86
CA ILE A 173 4.16 3.05 -4.79
C ILE A 173 3.38 3.65 -3.63
N LEU A 174 3.14 2.85 -2.60
CA LEU A 174 2.40 3.28 -1.41
C LEU A 174 3.27 4.20 -0.56
N PHE A 175 2.76 5.38 -0.25
CA PHE A 175 3.35 6.26 0.76
C PHE A 175 2.87 5.86 2.14
N ARG A 176 3.82 5.53 3.01
CA ARG A 176 3.52 5.02 4.36
C ARG A 176 3.85 5.99 5.46
N ALA A 177 4.88 6.81 5.30
CA ALA A 177 5.21 7.82 6.29
C ALA A 177 5.68 9.10 5.59
N ILE A 178 5.21 10.22 6.13
CA ILE A 178 5.61 11.56 5.70
C ILE A 178 6.02 12.39 6.91
N GLU A 179 7.00 13.28 6.74
CA GLU A 179 7.47 14.19 7.77
C GLU A 179 7.24 15.63 7.31
N ASP A 180 6.57 16.42 8.13
CA ASP A 180 6.37 17.84 7.87
C ASP A 180 7.72 18.57 7.95
N ILE A 181 8.13 19.23 6.87
CA ILE A 181 9.47 19.82 6.78
C ILE A 181 9.65 21.00 7.74
N LYS A 182 8.58 21.74 8.04
CA LYS A 182 8.65 22.93 8.91
C LYS A 182 8.72 22.55 10.38
N THR A 183 7.99 21.52 10.78
CA THR A 183 7.81 21.15 12.18
C THR A 183 8.57 19.89 12.59
N SER A 184 9.13 19.16 11.63
CA SER A 184 9.72 17.82 11.82
C SER A 184 8.74 16.81 12.43
N THR A 185 7.44 17.04 12.27
CA THR A 185 6.40 16.12 12.77
C THR A 185 6.29 14.93 11.83
N LEU A 186 6.54 13.71 12.35
CA LEU A 186 6.39 12.46 11.61
C LEU A 186 4.96 11.92 11.69
N TYR A 187 4.38 11.66 10.52
CA TYR A 187 3.10 10.98 10.34
C TYR A 187 3.38 9.53 9.92
N ASP A 188 3.55 8.64 10.90
CA ASP A 188 3.90 7.23 10.72
C ASP A 188 2.66 6.35 10.46
N GLY A 189 2.48 5.94 9.21
CA GLY A 189 1.44 5.01 8.76
C GLY A 189 0.66 5.53 7.56
N PRO A 190 0.25 4.66 6.61
CA PRO A 190 -0.39 5.08 5.37
C PRO A 190 -1.71 5.82 5.64
N CYS A 191 -2.53 5.32 6.56
CA CYS A 191 -3.76 5.99 6.98
C CYS A 191 -3.48 7.34 7.67
N VAL A 192 -2.44 7.41 8.52
CA VAL A 192 -2.08 8.63 9.24
C VAL A 192 -1.64 9.72 8.27
N SER A 193 -0.81 9.34 7.29
CA SER A 193 -0.39 10.20 6.18
C SER A 193 -1.62 10.73 5.43
N VAL A 194 -2.53 9.85 4.99
CA VAL A 194 -3.76 10.26 4.28
C VAL A 194 -4.62 11.20 5.13
N ASN A 195 -4.84 10.90 6.42
CA ASN A 195 -5.65 11.75 7.29
C ASN A 195 -5.04 13.16 7.44
N GLN A 196 -3.71 13.27 7.49
CA GLN A 196 -3.05 14.57 7.53
C GLN A 196 -3.29 15.35 6.22
N LEU A 197 -3.16 14.70 5.07
CA LEU A 197 -3.46 15.31 3.76
C LEU A 197 -4.91 15.79 3.67
N LEU A 198 -5.86 14.98 4.17
CA LEU A 198 -7.27 15.34 4.24
C LEU A 198 -7.52 16.55 5.14
N LYS A 199 -6.92 16.55 6.34
CA LYS A 199 -7.00 17.66 7.30
C LYS A 199 -6.54 18.98 6.71
N LEU A 200 -5.40 18.99 6.01
CA LEU A 200 -4.87 20.20 5.36
C LEU A 200 -5.82 20.78 4.29
N ASN A 201 -6.62 19.92 3.68
CA ASN A 201 -7.57 20.27 2.63
C ASN A 201 -8.99 20.47 3.17
N ASN A 202 -9.18 20.55 4.49
CA ASN A 202 -10.48 20.64 5.14
C ASN A 202 -11.46 19.54 4.69
N CYS A 203 -10.93 18.36 4.39
CA CYS A 203 -11.68 17.19 3.94
C CYS A 203 -11.73 16.14 5.05
N VAL A 204 -12.88 15.47 5.20
CA VAL A 204 -13.02 14.36 6.16
C VAL A 204 -12.73 13.00 5.51
N GLU A 205 -12.99 12.88 4.21
CA GLU A 205 -12.94 11.63 3.46
C GLU A 205 -12.29 11.86 2.09
N VAL A 206 -11.70 10.80 1.52
CA VAL A 206 -10.99 10.87 0.23
C VAL A 206 -11.87 11.39 -0.90
N HIS A 207 -13.16 11.00 -0.92
CA HIS A 207 -14.06 11.45 -1.97
C HIS A 207 -14.31 12.97 -1.96
N HIS A 208 -14.19 13.63 -0.79
CA HIS A 208 -14.24 15.09 -0.70
C HIS A 208 -13.00 15.73 -1.32
N LEU A 209 -11.80 15.19 -1.04
CA LEU A 209 -10.54 15.70 -1.57
C LEU A 209 -10.50 15.61 -3.09
N VAL A 210 -10.82 14.44 -3.65
CA VAL A 210 -10.81 14.24 -5.11
C VAL A 210 -11.97 14.95 -5.82
N GLY A 211 -12.96 15.43 -5.06
CA GLY A 211 -14.08 16.23 -5.55
C GLY A 211 -13.82 17.74 -5.52
N LEU A 212 -12.66 18.20 -5.03
CA LEU A 212 -12.33 19.62 -5.03
C LEU A 212 -12.22 20.15 -6.48
N PRO A 213 -12.66 21.39 -6.76
CA PRO A 213 -12.69 21.92 -8.14
C PRO A 213 -11.33 21.96 -8.86
N HIS A 214 -10.23 22.03 -8.11
CA HIS A 214 -8.87 22.12 -8.63
C HIS A 214 -8.07 20.84 -8.37
N PHE A 215 -8.70 19.76 -7.90
CA PHE A 215 -8.01 18.49 -7.75
C PHE A 215 -7.64 17.91 -9.12
N ASN A 216 -6.37 17.53 -9.27
CA ASN A 216 -5.90 16.81 -10.45
C ASN A 216 -5.37 15.43 -10.04
N TRP A 217 -5.69 14.42 -10.84
CA TRP A 217 -5.18 13.07 -10.66
C TRP A 217 -3.69 12.95 -10.97
N SER A 218 -3.16 13.83 -11.82
CA SER A 218 -1.71 13.90 -12.07
C SER A 218 -0.99 14.22 -10.77
N ALA A 219 -0.04 13.35 -10.41
CA ALA A 219 0.80 13.56 -9.23
C ALA A 219 1.74 14.77 -9.37
N PHE A 220 1.79 15.43 -10.54
CA PHE A 220 2.74 16.50 -10.85
C PHE A 220 2.08 17.86 -11.11
N ASP A 221 0.75 17.94 -11.06
CA ASP A 221 0.07 19.22 -11.30
C ASP A 221 0.18 20.12 -10.06
N ALA A 222 1.07 21.11 -10.12
CA ALA A 222 1.28 22.07 -9.04
C ALA A 222 0.07 22.99 -8.76
N LYS A 223 -0.97 22.99 -9.62
CA LYS A 223 -2.24 23.67 -9.35
C LYS A 223 -3.19 22.79 -8.51
N SER A 224 -2.93 21.49 -8.45
CA SER A 224 -3.64 20.55 -7.59
C SER A 224 -3.33 20.85 -6.12
N PRO A 225 -4.27 20.60 -5.19
CA PRO A 225 -3.97 20.72 -3.77
C PRO A 225 -3.01 19.61 -3.29
N LEU A 226 -2.74 18.60 -4.10
CA LEU A 226 -1.85 17.48 -3.80
C LEU A 226 -0.96 17.17 -5.00
N TYR A 227 0.36 17.35 -4.87
CA TYR A 227 1.32 17.11 -5.94
C TYR A 227 2.72 16.77 -5.40
N LEU A 228 3.56 16.20 -6.25
CA LEU A 228 4.98 15.94 -6.04
C LEU A 228 5.79 17.04 -6.73
N ARG A 229 6.89 17.43 -6.11
CA ARG A 229 7.84 18.37 -6.71
C ARG A 229 9.26 17.96 -6.36
N GLU A 230 10.17 18.19 -7.31
CA GLU A 230 11.60 18.03 -7.06
C GLU A 230 12.10 19.01 -6.00
N ALA A 231 12.90 18.47 -5.09
CA ALA A 231 13.51 19.18 -3.98
C ALA A 231 14.94 18.66 -3.75
N PRO A 232 15.86 18.86 -4.71
CA PRO A 232 17.24 18.37 -4.61
C PRO A 232 18.04 19.01 -3.46
N HIS A 233 17.49 20.06 -2.85
CA HIS A 233 18.07 20.75 -1.69
C HIS A 233 17.81 20.03 -0.36
N LEU A 234 16.95 18.99 -0.34
CA LEU A 234 16.71 18.21 0.87
C LEU A 234 18.01 17.54 1.35
N PRO A 235 18.27 17.52 2.67
CA PRO A 235 19.40 16.77 3.21
C PRO A 235 19.31 15.29 2.82
N GLN A 236 20.37 14.72 2.27
CA GLN A 236 20.37 13.30 1.92
C GLN A 236 20.23 12.44 3.18
N ARG A 237 19.38 11.42 3.13
CA ARG A 237 19.23 10.43 4.21
C ARG A 237 19.59 9.05 3.67
N GLN A 238 20.34 8.31 4.46
CA GLN A 238 20.43 6.87 4.26
C GLN A 238 19.03 6.27 4.42
N TYR A 239 18.67 5.36 3.54
CA TYR A 239 17.45 4.57 3.65
C TYR A 239 17.80 3.08 3.77
N TYR A 240 16.84 2.33 4.28
CA TYR A 240 16.96 0.90 4.54
C TYR A 240 15.92 0.13 3.75
N LYS A 241 16.33 -1.02 3.23
CA LYS A 241 15.47 -1.95 2.48
C LYS A 241 15.01 -3.05 3.41
N CYS A 242 13.72 -3.39 3.37
CA CYS A 242 13.17 -4.44 4.24
C CYS A 242 11.86 -5.02 3.68
N PRO A 243 11.36 -6.12 4.29
CA PRO A 243 10.04 -6.65 3.96
C PRO A 243 8.92 -5.63 4.20
N ARG A 244 7.89 -5.72 3.35
CA ARG A 244 6.65 -4.93 3.47
C ARG A 244 5.84 -5.30 4.70
N VAL A 245 4.98 -4.39 5.14
CA VAL A 245 4.16 -4.55 6.35
C VAL A 245 2.72 -4.89 6.00
N GLY A 246 2.11 -5.77 6.79
CA GLY A 246 0.67 -6.06 6.71
C GLY A 246 0.30 -7.07 5.61
N LEU A 247 1.29 -7.70 4.98
CA LEU A 247 1.08 -8.79 4.04
C LEU A 247 0.66 -10.06 4.79
N SER A 248 -0.38 -10.76 4.29
CA SER A 248 -0.82 -12.03 4.86
C SER A 248 -1.05 -13.11 3.79
N LEU A 249 -0.89 -14.37 4.22
CA LEU A 249 -1.17 -15.57 3.42
C LEU A 249 -2.59 -16.10 3.62
N LYS A 250 -3.49 -15.32 4.25
CA LYS A 250 -4.88 -15.73 4.48
C LYS A 250 -5.62 -16.02 3.16
N LYS A 251 -5.30 -15.27 2.10
CA LYS A 251 -5.81 -15.53 0.75
C LYS A 251 -4.99 -16.64 0.10
N LYS A 252 -5.66 -17.69 -0.37
CA LYS A 252 -5.06 -18.77 -1.16
C LYS A 252 -4.80 -18.31 -2.60
N GLY A 253 -3.77 -18.86 -3.23
CA GLY A 253 -3.46 -18.67 -4.65
C GLY A 253 -2.25 -17.79 -4.94
N GLY A 254 -1.56 -18.13 -6.04
CA GLY A 254 -0.34 -17.46 -6.50
C GLY A 254 0.89 -17.74 -5.62
N ASN A 255 2.05 -17.28 -6.09
CA ASN A 255 3.31 -17.40 -5.36
C ASN A 255 3.50 -16.24 -4.35
N ARG A 256 2.54 -16.07 -3.43
CA ARG A 256 2.56 -14.99 -2.42
C ARG A 256 3.77 -15.10 -1.49
N CYS A 257 4.20 -16.31 -1.17
CA CYS A 257 5.31 -16.55 -0.24
C CYS A 257 6.62 -15.90 -0.70
N SER A 258 6.91 -15.90 -2.00
CA SER A 258 8.12 -15.25 -2.55
C SER A 258 8.16 -13.74 -2.31
N PHE A 259 7.01 -13.10 -2.07
CA PHE A 259 6.90 -11.66 -1.92
C PHE A 259 6.81 -11.18 -0.46
N LEU A 260 6.65 -12.09 0.50
CA LEU A 260 6.55 -11.73 1.93
C LEU A 260 7.85 -11.14 2.47
N GLY A 261 8.98 -11.81 2.21
CA GLY A 261 10.31 -11.40 2.67
C GLY A 261 11.05 -10.51 1.66
N SER A 262 10.43 -10.18 0.52
CA SER A 262 11.09 -9.38 -0.51
C SER A 262 11.33 -7.94 -0.04
N PRO A 263 12.51 -7.34 -0.36
CA PRO A 263 12.94 -6.05 0.16
C PRO A 263 12.26 -4.86 -0.57
N TYR A 264 10.93 -4.84 -0.61
CA TYR A 264 10.14 -3.87 -1.37
C TYR A 264 9.60 -2.72 -0.51
N ARG A 265 10.11 -2.58 0.72
CA ARG A 265 9.85 -1.45 1.61
C ARG A 265 11.13 -0.67 1.85
N TYR A 266 11.03 0.65 1.73
CA TYR A 266 12.15 1.58 1.86
C TYR A 266 11.80 2.62 2.92
N LEU A 267 12.71 2.90 3.86
CA LEU A 267 12.50 3.92 4.89
C LEU A 267 13.78 4.65 5.30
N SER A 268 13.65 5.94 5.62
CA SER A 268 14.78 6.81 6.00
C SER A 268 14.89 7.12 7.50
N LEU A 269 13.91 6.69 8.31
CA LEU A 269 13.84 6.98 9.76
C LEU A 269 13.65 5.70 10.59
N PRO A 270 14.60 4.75 10.56
CA PRO A 270 14.45 3.42 11.15
C PRO A 270 14.19 3.44 12.68
N LYS A 271 14.73 4.43 13.38
CA LYS A 271 14.56 4.60 14.83
C LYS A 271 13.21 5.22 15.22
N GLN A 272 12.51 5.86 14.29
CA GLN A 272 11.24 6.54 14.56
C GLN A 272 10.04 5.76 14.03
N ILE A 273 10.16 5.16 12.84
CA ILE A 273 9.10 4.33 12.24
C ILE A 273 8.92 3.08 13.09
N LYS A 274 7.68 2.86 13.54
CA LYS A 274 7.34 1.82 14.53
C LYS A 274 6.93 0.51 13.86
N LYS A 275 6.15 0.59 12.78
CA LYS A 275 5.59 -0.60 12.13
C LYS A 275 6.66 -1.37 11.36
N GLY A 276 6.65 -2.70 11.50
CA GLY A 276 7.62 -3.57 10.84
C GLY A 276 9.06 -3.45 11.37
N ARG A 277 9.28 -2.86 12.55
CA ARG A 277 10.63 -2.74 13.15
C ARG A 277 11.31 -4.10 13.36
N ALA A 278 10.55 -5.13 13.73
CA ALA A 278 11.08 -6.49 13.87
C ALA A 278 11.60 -7.09 12.56
N ASN A 279 11.21 -6.53 11.41
CA ASN A 279 11.64 -6.98 10.09
C ASN A 279 12.81 -6.16 9.53
N LEU A 280 13.29 -5.17 10.29
CA LEU A 280 14.37 -4.29 9.88
C LEU A 280 15.70 -4.85 10.40
N VAL A 281 16.61 -5.15 9.48
CA VAL A 281 18.01 -5.47 9.78
C VAL A 281 18.82 -4.20 9.46
N ILE A 282 19.53 -3.66 10.45
CA ILE A 282 20.33 -2.43 10.36
C ILE A 282 21.81 -2.82 10.48
#